data_AF-A0AAN6MJG4-F1
#
_entry.id   AF-A0AAN6MJG4-F1
#
_cell.length_a   1.000
_cell.length_b   1.000
_cell.length_c   1.000
_cell.angle_alpha   90.00
_cell.angle_beta   90.00
_cell.angle_gamma   90.00
#
_symmetry.space_group_name_H-M   'P 1'
#
loop_
_entity.id
_entity.type
_entity.pdbx_description
1 polymer ?
#
loop_
_entity_poly.entity_id
_entity_poly.type
_entity_poly.pdbx_seq_one_letter_code
_entity_poly.pdbx_strand_id
1 'polypeptide(L)'
;MGRVIRNQRKGRGSIFTANTRLRKAPAKFRSLDYAERHGYIRGIVKEIIHDPGRGAPLARVVFNSPYKFKKVSETFIANEGMYTGQFIYAGKNAALTVGNVLPLASVPEGTVVSNVEEKVGDRGALGRTSGNYITVVGHNPDEGKTRIKLPSGAKKVVSSDARGMIGIVAGGGRTDKPLLKASRAKHKFAVKRNRWPKTRGVAMNPVDHPHGGGNHQHIGKASTISRYAAQGQKAGLIAARRTGLLRDIQAVGNEALLEKYGLKANDAILAEEKHQPIYEDLLNNYEAKLIAGGAAQNTARGAQYILPPNSVVYLGGAGDDKYAAILRDACKQAGLRVEYRVDPKIATGRCGVVITGHNRSMCTELGAANHYDLEHLKRPDIWSLVENAEAYYVGGYHFTVCPPAIMELAQQAAKDNKPFILSLSAPFICQFFKEPVDASAPYWDYVIGNETEAEAYADSHGLGTKDVKEIAKALANLPKKNTQRKRVAVITQGTLPTVVAIQGEDEVKEYPVHAIAKELINDTNGAGDAFAGGFCAGIVDGRPLAEAIDQGQWLARLSIQELGPS
;
A
#
# COMPACT_ATOMS: atom_id res chain seq x y z
N MET A 1 -19.74 31.26 18.31
CA MET A 1 -18.35 30.79 18.15
C MET A 1 -18.15 29.61 19.10
N GLY A 2 -18.15 28.36 18.61
CA GLY A 2 -18.19 27.15 19.46
C GLY A 2 -16.89 26.91 20.23
N ARG A 3 -16.98 26.17 21.36
CA ARG A 3 -15.82 25.77 22.18
C ARG A 3 -14.71 25.16 21.31
N VAL A 4 -13.46 25.53 21.58
CA VAL A 4 -12.28 24.96 20.91
C VAL A 4 -12.06 23.52 21.39
N ILE A 5 -12.45 22.56 20.56
CA ILE A 5 -12.30 21.12 20.83
C ILE A 5 -10.83 20.69 20.73
N ARG A 6 -10.40 19.71 21.54
CA ARG A 6 -8.96 19.40 21.74
C ARG A 6 -8.23 18.91 20.48
N ASN A 7 -8.92 18.25 19.56
CA ASN A 7 -8.37 17.66 18.33
C ASN A 7 -8.53 18.55 17.08
N GLN A 8 -9.14 19.73 17.20
CA GLN A 8 -9.39 20.62 16.08
C GLN A 8 -8.16 21.48 15.76
N ARG A 9 -7.99 21.80 14.48
CA ARG A 9 -6.95 22.72 14.02
C ARG A 9 -7.22 24.12 14.57
N LYS A 10 -6.44 24.53 15.57
CA LYS A 10 -6.60 25.79 16.35
C LYS A 10 -6.44 27.11 15.59
N GLY A 11 -6.37 27.07 14.26
CA GLY A 11 -6.19 28.25 13.43
C GLY A 11 -4.87 29.00 13.59
N ARG A 12 -4.79 30.19 12.99
CA ARG A 12 -3.68 31.15 13.15
C ARG A 12 -3.80 31.85 14.51
N GLY A 13 -3.66 31.10 15.60
CA GLY A 13 -3.44 31.66 16.93
C GLY A 13 -1.94 31.91 17.18
N SER A 14 -1.61 32.58 18.29
CA SER A 14 -0.21 32.80 18.69
C SER A 14 0.56 31.47 18.72
N ILE A 15 1.77 31.49 18.15
CA ILE A 15 2.66 30.33 18.14
C ILE A 15 2.88 29.93 19.60
N PHE A 16 2.61 28.68 19.96
CA PHE A 16 2.95 28.19 21.28
C PHE A 16 4.45 28.35 21.49
N THR A 17 4.84 29.27 22.35
CA THR A 17 6.20 29.42 22.84
C THR A 17 6.37 28.46 24.01
N ALA A 18 7.29 27.50 23.87
CA ALA A 18 7.65 26.62 24.97
C ALA A 18 8.18 27.46 26.14
N ASN A 19 7.82 27.10 27.39
CA ASN A 19 8.34 27.78 28.56
C ASN A 19 9.87 27.54 28.65
N THR A 20 10.65 28.59 28.40
CA THR A 20 12.12 28.53 28.35
C THR A 20 12.79 28.86 29.68
N ARG A 21 12.03 29.14 30.75
CA ARG A 21 12.59 29.55 32.06
C ARG A 21 13.57 28.54 32.66
N LEU A 22 13.39 27.25 32.33
CA LEU A 22 14.24 26.16 32.81
C LEU A 22 15.42 25.84 31.88
N ARG A 23 15.59 26.59 30.77
CA ARG A 23 16.76 26.44 29.90
C ARG A 23 17.95 27.17 30.52
N LYS A 24 19.02 26.43 30.83
CA LYS A 24 20.21 27.00 31.49
C LYS A 24 21.04 27.89 30.57
N ALA A 25 21.23 27.47 29.32
CA ALA A 25 22.10 28.16 28.36
C ALA A 25 21.69 27.86 26.90
N PRO A 26 22.12 28.69 25.93
CA PRO A 26 22.00 28.36 24.52
C PRO A 26 22.90 27.17 24.18
N ALA A 27 22.34 26.13 23.57
CA ALA A 27 23.12 25.01 23.05
C ALA A 27 23.50 25.33 21.60
N LYS A 28 24.74 25.70 21.33
CA LYS A 28 25.20 26.06 19.97
C LYS A 28 26.67 25.68 19.83
N PHE A 29 27.09 25.24 18.64
CA PHE A 29 28.52 25.16 18.32
C PHE A 29 29.18 26.53 18.44
N ARG A 30 30.51 26.60 18.44
CA ARG A 30 31.19 27.89 18.36
C ARG A 30 30.91 28.54 17.00
N SER A 31 31.08 29.86 16.92
CA SER A 31 31.05 30.57 15.64
C SER A 31 32.10 30.00 14.70
N LEU A 32 31.75 29.79 13.43
CA LEU A 32 32.66 29.28 12.42
C LEU A 32 33.72 30.34 12.10
N ASP A 33 34.96 30.09 12.52
CA ASP A 33 36.11 30.99 12.37
C ASP A 33 37.19 30.39 11.45
N TYR A 34 38.27 31.12 11.20
CA TYR A 34 39.36 30.67 10.33
C TYR A 34 40.00 29.36 10.82
N ALA A 35 40.13 29.20 12.14
CA ALA A 35 40.75 28.03 12.77
C ALA A 35 39.93 26.76 12.52
N GLU A 36 38.60 26.82 12.62
CA GLU A 36 37.74 25.67 12.31
C GLU A 36 37.66 25.33 10.82
N ARG A 37 37.77 26.34 9.93
CA ARG A 37 37.72 26.11 8.47
C ARG A 37 38.96 25.41 7.93
N HIS A 38 40.16 25.80 8.40
CA HIS A 38 41.43 25.33 7.84
C HIS A 38 42.16 24.31 8.72
N GLY A 39 41.81 24.22 10.00
CA GLY A 39 42.47 23.33 10.95
C GLY A 39 41.50 22.79 11.98
N TYR A 40 41.90 22.85 13.24
CA TYR A 40 41.02 22.57 14.37
C TYR A 40 41.38 23.46 15.55
N ILE A 41 40.48 23.53 16.52
CA ILE A 41 40.71 24.16 17.81
C ILE A 41 40.35 23.20 18.92
N ARG A 42 41.19 23.19 19.96
CA ARG A 42 41.01 22.33 21.12
C ARG A 42 40.23 23.05 22.20
N GLY A 43 39.16 22.42 22.67
CA GLY A 43 38.41 22.81 23.86
C GLY A 43 38.49 21.75 24.95
N ILE A 44 38.25 22.13 26.19
CA ILE A 44 38.14 21.20 27.32
C ILE A 44 36.71 21.24 27.89
N VAL A 45 36.11 20.09 28.10
CA VAL A 45 34.81 19.98 28.79
C VAL A 45 35.03 20.31 30.27
N LYS A 46 34.54 21.48 30.72
CA LYS A 46 34.68 21.90 32.12
C LYS A 46 33.62 21.31 33.04
N GLU A 47 32.40 21.14 32.53
CA GLU A 47 31.30 20.55 33.28
C GLU A 47 30.22 20.02 32.33
N ILE A 48 29.47 19.03 32.80
CA ILE A 48 28.23 18.58 32.18
C ILE A 48 27.06 19.11 33.03
N ILE A 49 26.22 19.94 32.42
CA ILE A 49 25.12 20.65 33.05
C ILE A 49 23.81 19.92 32.77
N HIS A 50 23.04 19.65 33.82
CA HIS A 50 21.66 19.21 33.68
C HIS A 50 20.77 20.38 33.19
N ASP A 51 20.25 20.30 31.96
CA ASP A 51 19.35 21.30 31.35
C ASP A 51 17.89 20.79 31.26
N PRO A 52 17.08 20.93 32.33
CA PRO A 52 15.74 20.35 32.40
C PRO A 52 14.78 20.92 31.34
N GLY A 53 15.02 22.15 30.85
CA GLY A 53 14.21 22.79 29.83
C GLY A 53 14.42 22.27 28.40
N ARG A 54 15.51 21.52 28.15
CA ARG A 54 15.85 20.95 26.83
C ARG A 54 15.69 19.44 26.78
N GLY A 55 15.87 18.78 27.93
CA GLY A 55 15.73 17.33 28.06
C GLY A 55 16.95 16.54 27.56
N ALA A 56 18.02 17.23 27.15
CA ALA A 56 19.35 16.69 26.92
C ALA A 56 20.36 17.49 27.77
N PRO A 57 21.37 16.86 28.36
CA PRO A 57 22.40 17.58 29.12
C PRO A 57 23.26 18.45 28.19
N LEU A 58 23.87 19.47 28.77
CA LEU A 58 24.77 20.37 28.06
C LEU A 58 26.21 20.14 28.51
N ALA A 59 27.16 20.27 27.60
CA ALA A 59 28.58 20.29 27.93
C ALA A 59 29.08 21.74 27.84
N ARG A 60 29.62 22.28 28.94
CA ARG A 60 30.29 23.58 28.92
C ARG A 60 31.74 23.37 28.48
N VAL A 61 32.05 23.76 27.27
CA VAL A 61 33.36 23.57 26.64
C VAL A 61 34.09 24.90 26.60
N VAL A 62 35.31 24.93 27.16
CA VAL A 62 36.14 26.12 27.19
C VAL A 62 37.24 26.00 26.14
N PHE A 63 37.27 26.97 25.23
CA PHE A 63 38.26 27.13 24.17
C PHE A 63 39.18 28.32 24.48
N ASN A 64 40.41 28.27 23.98
CA ASN A 64 41.25 29.47 23.89
C ASN A 64 40.83 30.26 22.64
N SER A 65 40.65 31.58 22.73
CA SER A 65 40.28 32.36 21.55
C SER A 65 41.46 32.43 20.57
N PRO A 66 41.24 32.19 19.26
CA PRO A 66 42.31 32.24 18.28
C PRO A 66 42.79 33.67 17.96
N TYR A 67 41.98 34.68 18.29
CA TYR A 67 42.26 36.09 17.93
C TYR A 67 42.61 36.98 19.13
N LYS A 68 42.27 36.58 20.35
CA LYS A 68 42.52 37.37 21.58
C LYS A 68 42.99 36.45 22.69
N PHE A 69 43.84 36.94 23.58
CA PHE A 69 44.28 36.19 24.76
C PHE A 69 43.15 36.12 25.81
N LYS A 70 42.12 35.31 25.54
CA LYS A 70 40.99 35.06 26.44
C LYS A 70 40.44 33.66 26.27
N LYS A 71 39.80 33.14 27.32
CA LYS A 71 39.04 31.90 27.27
C LYS A 71 37.60 32.20 26.83
N VAL A 72 37.08 31.41 25.90
CA VAL A 72 35.71 31.49 25.41
C VAL A 72 34.99 30.22 25.84
N SER A 73 33.94 30.39 26.64
CA SER A 73 33.10 29.30 27.09
C SER A 73 31.90 29.19 26.17
N GLU A 74 31.69 28.03 25.59
CA GLU A 74 30.53 27.71 24.77
C GLU A 74 29.79 26.52 25.38
N THR A 75 28.49 26.45 25.13
CA THR A 75 27.66 25.38 25.68
C THR A 75 27.14 24.51 24.54
N PHE A 76 27.63 23.29 24.46
CA PHE A 76 27.26 22.32 23.45
C PHE A 76 26.19 21.37 23.98
N ILE A 77 25.50 20.69 23.07
CA ILE A 77 24.72 19.51 23.46
C ILE A 77 25.73 18.41 23.80
N ALA A 78 25.57 17.76 24.95
CA ALA A 78 26.46 16.66 25.32
C ALA A 78 26.06 15.38 24.58
N ASN A 79 27.04 14.72 23.99
CA ASN A 79 26.89 13.38 23.43
C ASN A 79 27.13 12.31 24.49
N GLU A 80 26.56 11.13 24.27
CA GLU A 80 26.77 9.96 25.12
C GLU A 80 28.26 9.59 25.15
N GLY A 81 28.79 9.31 26.34
CA GLY A 81 30.22 9.07 26.54
C GLY A 81 31.08 10.33 26.72
N MET A 82 30.52 11.54 26.64
CA MET A 82 31.26 12.75 27.02
C MET A 82 31.44 12.84 28.54
N TYR A 83 32.62 13.29 28.99
CA TYR A 83 32.95 13.44 30.41
C TYR A 83 33.74 14.71 30.70
N THR A 84 33.74 15.14 31.97
CA THR A 84 34.48 16.33 32.42
C THR A 84 35.99 16.10 32.30
N GLY A 85 36.71 17.06 31.72
CA GLY A 85 38.15 16.97 31.46
C GLY A 85 38.49 16.45 30.06
N GLN A 86 37.51 15.91 29.31
CA GLN A 86 37.71 15.46 27.94
C GLN A 86 38.11 16.62 27.02
N PHE A 87 39.05 16.36 26.11
CA PHE A 87 39.37 17.27 25.02
C PHE A 87 38.40 17.09 23.85
N ILE A 88 37.88 18.21 23.35
CA ILE A 88 37.00 18.27 22.19
C ILE A 88 37.69 19.08 21.11
N TYR A 89 37.77 18.50 19.91
CA TYR A 89 38.36 19.15 18.75
C TYR A 89 37.24 19.57 17.80
N ALA A 90 37.23 20.85 17.45
CA ALA A 90 36.30 21.41 16.46
C ALA A 90 37.08 21.90 15.25
N GLY A 91 36.75 21.40 14.06
CA GLY A 91 37.32 21.82 12.78
C GLY A 91 37.55 20.69 11.79
N LYS A 92 38.01 21.03 10.59
CA LYS A 92 38.22 20.11 9.46
C LYS A 92 39.18 18.95 9.78
N ASN A 93 40.26 19.23 10.52
CA ASN A 93 41.31 18.24 10.81
C ASN A 93 41.13 17.56 12.17
N ALA A 94 39.95 17.63 12.78
CA ALA A 94 39.67 16.93 14.03
C ALA A 94 39.57 15.42 13.80
N ALA A 95 39.88 14.62 14.82
CA ALA A 95 39.72 13.16 14.75
C ALA A 95 38.24 12.76 14.85
N LEU A 96 37.87 11.60 14.29
CA LEU A 96 36.53 11.02 14.38
C LEU A 96 36.25 10.38 15.74
N THR A 97 36.31 11.17 16.82
CA THR A 97 36.01 10.72 18.18
C THR A 97 34.74 11.37 18.70
N VAL A 98 34.02 10.67 19.57
CA VAL A 98 32.76 11.15 20.13
C VAL A 98 32.91 12.51 20.81
N GLY A 99 32.04 13.45 20.43
CA GLY A 99 32.03 14.83 20.91
C GLY A 99 32.81 15.82 20.03
N ASN A 100 33.67 15.37 19.12
CA ASN A 100 34.34 16.26 18.17
C ASN A 100 33.37 16.79 17.12
N VAL A 101 33.67 17.99 16.61
CA VAL A 101 32.84 18.69 15.62
C VAL A 101 33.61 18.81 14.31
N LEU A 102 33.06 18.22 13.25
CA LEU A 102 33.69 18.18 11.93
C LEU A 102 32.71 18.66 10.85
N PRO A 103 33.20 19.19 9.72
CA PRO A 103 32.41 19.30 8.49
C PRO A 103 31.95 17.92 8.04
N LEU A 104 30.72 17.81 7.54
CA LEU A 104 30.16 16.53 7.08
C LEU A 104 30.98 15.90 5.95
N ALA A 105 31.63 16.69 5.10
CA ALA A 105 32.53 16.21 4.05
C ALA A 105 33.67 15.32 4.57
N SER A 106 34.12 15.56 5.81
CA SER A 106 35.26 14.85 6.42
C SER A 106 34.82 13.63 7.23
N VAL A 107 33.52 13.34 7.26
CA VAL A 107 32.94 12.24 8.04
C VAL A 107 32.61 11.09 7.09
N PRO A 108 33.05 9.85 7.35
CA PRO A 108 32.71 8.70 6.52
C PRO A 108 31.21 8.42 6.47
N GLU A 109 30.76 7.86 5.36
CA GLU A 109 29.39 7.39 5.20
C GLU A 109 29.05 6.32 6.26
N GLY A 110 27.80 6.29 6.72
CA GLY A 110 27.35 5.45 7.83
C GLY A 110 27.64 6.02 9.22
N THR A 111 28.48 7.05 9.35
CA THR A 111 28.79 7.62 10.67
C THR A 111 27.57 8.29 11.30
N VAL A 112 27.48 8.12 12.62
CA VAL A 112 26.44 8.69 13.47
C VAL A 112 26.88 10.05 14.01
N VAL A 113 26.08 11.08 13.71
CA VAL A 113 26.34 12.47 14.10
C VAL A 113 25.12 13.11 14.79
N SER A 114 25.35 14.11 15.62
CA SER A 114 24.34 14.88 16.34
C SER A 114 24.53 16.39 16.15
N ASN A 115 23.48 17.15 16.48
CA ASN A 115 23.47 18.62 16.42
C ASN A 115 23.94 19.20 15.07
N VAL A 116 23.60 18.54 13.96
CA VAL A 116 24.05 18.90 12.60
C VAL A 116 23.48 20.26 12.18
N GLU A 117 24.28 21.05 11.48
CA GLU A 117 23.87 22.31 10.88
C GLU A 117 22.94 22.07 9.68
N GLU A 118 21.85 22.83 9.56
CA GLU A 118 21.01 22.83 8.35
C GLU A 118 21.61 23.73 7.28
N LYS A 119 22.17 24.87 7.71
CA LYS A 119 22.95 25.78 6.89
C LYS A 119 24.31 25.98 7.54
N VAL A 120 25.36 26.07 6.72
CA VAL A 120 26.73 26.29 7.20
C VAL A 120 26.77 27.50 8.13
N GLY A 121 27.22 27.29 9.37
CA GLY A 121 27.34 28.35 10.37
C GLY A 121 26.08 28.68 11.16
N ASP A 122 24.98 27.94 11.01
CA ASP A 122 23.77 28.09 11.86
C ASP A 122 23.97 27.59 13.32
N ARG A 123 25.13 26.98 13.60
CA ARG A 123 25.60 26.52 14.91
C ARG A 123 24.77 25.36 15.49
N GLY A 124 24.06 24.61 14.63
CA GLY A 124 23.41 23.34 14.92
C GLY A 124 21.89 23.46 14.97
N ALA A 125 21.20 22.72 14.09
CA ALA A 125 19.74 22.79 13.92
C ALA A 125 19.05 21.42 14.02
N LEU A 126 19.70 20.36 13.55
CA LEU A 126 19.09 19.04 13.34
C LEU A 126 19.62 18.02 14.38
N GLY A 127 18.80 17.04 14.76
CA GLY A 127 19.25 15.93 15.61
C GLY A 127 19.71 16.35 17.02
N ARG A 128 18.92 17.18 17.70
CA ARG A 128 19.30 17.90 18.94
C ARG A 128 18.69 17.37 20.23
N THR A 129 17.81 16.37 20.13
CA THR A 129 17.04 15.85 21.28
C THR A 129 17.72 14.62 21.86
N SER A 130 17.50 14.37 23.16
CA SER A 130 18.04 13.21 23.88
C SER A 130 17.82 11.89 23.14
N GLY A 131 18.88 11.10 22.95
CA GLY A 131 18.85 9.81 22.26
C GLY A 131 18.72 9.89 20.74
N ASN A 132 18.61 11.08 20.16
CA ASN A 132 18.55 11.22 18.70
C ASN A 132 19.94 11.33 18.10
N TYR A 133 20.02 10.90 16.85
CA TYR A 133 21.19 10.99 15.99
C TYR A 133 20.76 11.10 14.53
N ILE A 134 21.72 11.46 13.68
CA ILE A 134 21.60 11.56 12.24
C ILE A 134 22.66 10.66 11.64
N THR A 135 22.29 9.90 10.62
CA THR A 135 23.25 9.05 9.89
C THR A 135 23.64 9.74 8.60
N VAL A 136 24.94 9.84 8.34
CA VAL A 136 25.45 10.28 7.04
C VAL A 136 25.22 9.15 6.04
N VAL A 137 24.44 9.39 4.99
CA VAL A 137 24.06 8.34 4.02
C VAL A 137 25.03 8.29 2.86
N GLY A 138 25.40 9.47 2.33
CA GLY A 138 26.32 9.55 1.22
C GLY A 138 26.72 10.97 0.91
N HIS A 139 27.91 11.12 0.35
CA HIS A 139 28.42 12.41 -0.13
C HIS A 139 28.27 12.49 -1.64
N ASN A 140 27.89 13.67 -2.13
CA ASN A 140 27.99 14.01 -3.55
C ASN A 140 29.08 15.09 -3.68
N PRO A 141 30.31 14.71 -4.05
CA PRO A 141 31.43 15.64 -4.19
C PRO A 141 31.17 16.71 -5.27
N ASP A 142 30.54 16.33 -6.37
CA ASP A 142 30.33 17.22 -7.53
C ASP A 142 29.40 18.39 -7.21
N GLU A 143 28.38 18.14 -6.38
CA GLU A 143 27.43 19.18 -5.95
C GLU A 143 27.82 19.87 -4.64
N GLY A 144 28.89 19.43 -3.96
CA GLY A 144 29.25 19.92 -2.63
C GLY A 144 28.16 19.70 -1.58
N LYS A 145 27.37 18.61 -1.72
CA LYS A 145 26.24 18.29 -0.84
C LYS A 145 26.37 16.91 -0.22
N THR A 146 25.87 16.79 1.01
CA THR A 146 25.81 15.54 1.75
C THR A 146 24.37 15.16 2.03
N ARG A 147 24.03 13.89 1.78
CA ARG A 147 22.72 13.32 2.09
C ARG A 147 22.75 12.72 3.50
N ILE A 148 21.86 13.20 4.35
CA ILE A 148 21.72 12.75 5.74
C ILE A 148 20.35 12.11 5.96
N LYS A 149 20.30 11.09 6.83
CA LYS A 149 19.05 10.45 7.28
C LYS A 149 18.71 10.98 8.67
N LEU A 150 17.56 11.64 8.78
CA LEU A 150 17.04 12.14 10.05
C LEU A 150 16.48 10.99 10.91
N PRO A 151 16.38 11.17 12.24
CA PRO A 151 15.77 10.17 13.13
C PRO A 151 14.32 9.80 12.77
N SER A 152 13.63 10.66 11.99
CA SER A 152 12.29 10.40 11.47
C SER A 152 12.26 9.47 10.25
N GLY A 153 13.41 8.98 9.78
CA GLY A 153 13.55 8.21 8.54
C GLY A 153 13.65 9.07 7.27
N ALA A 154 13.34 10.37 7.36
CA ALA A 154 13.40 11.28 6.22
C ALA A 154 14.84 11.54 5.77
N LYS A 155 15.09 11.45 4.46
CA LYS A 155 16.37 11.83 3.86
C LYS A 155 16.35 13.33 3.57
N LYS A 156 17.40 14.05 3.97
CA LYS A 156 17.58 15.48 3.70
C LYS A 156 18.96 15.71 3.09
N VAL A 157 19.04 16.66 2.17
CA VAL A 157 20.31 17.09 1.56
C VAL A 157 20.74 18.39 2.23
N VAL A 158 21.99 18.43 2.69
CA VAL A 158 22.63 19.60 3.33
C VAL A 158 23.97 19.89 2.65
N SER A 159 24.53 21.08 2.84
CA SER A 159 25.88 21.39 2.36
C SER A 159 26.91 20.47 3.01
N SER A 160 27.91 20.01 2.25
CA SER A 160 28.99 19.19 2.78
C SER A 160 29.88 19.94 3.79
N ASP A 161 29.89 21.27 3.74
CA ASP A 161 30.59 22.13 4.71
C ASP A 161 29.83 22.33 6.02
N ALA A 162 28.58 21.87 6.10
CA ALA A 162 27.81 21.91 7.34
C ALA A 162 28.52 21.10 8.43
N ARG A 163 28.51 21.59 9.66
CA ARG A 163 29.17 20.90 10.79
C ARG A 163 28.24 19.93 11.49
N GLY A 164 28.79 18.82 11.97
CA GLY A 164 28.13 17.85 12.84
C GLY A 164 29.04 17.42 13.99
N MET A 165 28.46 17.06 15.12
CA MET A 165 29.19 16.47 16.24
C MET A 165 29.15 14.94 16.15
N ILE A 166 30.27 14.26 16.30
CA ILE A 166 30.30 12.78 16.24
C ILE A 166 29.63 12.18 17.47
N GLY A 167 28.68 11.26 17.26
CA GLY A 167 27.98 10.50 18.30
C GLY A 167 26.49 10.82 18.45
N ILE A 168 25.90 10.24 19.50
CA ILE A 168 24.46 10.32 19.81
C ILE A 168 24.26 11.32 20.96
N VAL A 169 23.16 12.07 20.94
CA VAL A 169 22.84 12.99 22.04
C VAL A 169 22.58 12.23 23.34
N ALA A 170 23.26 12.61 24.43
CA ALA A 170 23.12 11.97 25.73
C ALA A 170 21.70 12.07 26.31
N GLY A 171 21.41 11.17 27.26
CA GLY A 171 20.09 11.07 27.89
C GLY A 171 19.09 10.22 27.10
N GLY A 172 19.59 9.29 26.28
CA GLY A 172 18.81 8.15 25.78
C GLY A 172 18.12 7.40 26.92
N GLY A 173 17.04 6.68 26.64
CA GLY A 173 16.30 5.93 27.67
C GLY A 173 15.38 6.75 28.58
N ARG A 174 15.42 8.09 28.53
CA ARG A 174 14.50 8.96 29.30
C ARG A 174 13.02 8.68 29.00
N THR A 175 12.72 8.26 27.77
CA THR A 175 11.37 7.87 27.34
C THR A 175 10.98 6.49 27.83
N ASP A 176 11.95 5.62 28.08
CA ASP A 176 11.75 4.19 28.28
C ASP A 176 11.39 3.89 29.73
N LYS A 177 11.65 4.84 30.65
CA LYS A 177 11.19 4.77 32.04
C LYS A 177 9.65 4.67 32.09
N PRO A 178 9.08 3.56 32.59
CA PRO A 178 7.63 3.43 32.74
C PRO A 178 7.12 4.44 33.77
N LEU A 179 6.00 5.11 33.46
CA LEU A 179 5.47 6.16 34.34
C LEU A 179 4.76 5.59 35.58
N LEU A 180 4.29 4.34 35.51
CA LEU A 180 3.60 3.53 36.54
C LEU A 180 2.30 4.14 37.12
N LYS A 181 2.23 5.45 37.34
CA LYS A 181 1.09 6.18 37.91
C LYS A 181 0.63 7.31 36.99
N ALA A 182 -0.69 7.44 36.85
CA ALA A 182 -1.38 8.51 36.14
C ALA A 182 -0.96 9.93 36.59
N SER A 183 -0.78 10.16 37.90
CA SER A 183 -0.37 11.47 38.44
C SER A 183 0.99 11.95 37.89
N ARG A 184 1.95 11.03 37.75
CA ARG A 184 3.28 11.37 37.17
C ARG A 184 3.17 11.79 35.71
N ALA A 185 2.25 11.19 34.96
CA ALA A 185 1.95 11.62 33.59
C ALA A 185 1.34 13.04 33.57
N LYS A 186 0.39 13.35 34.45
CA LYS A 186 -0.18 14.71 34.60
C LYS A 186 0.91 15.76 34.77
N HIS A 187 1.83 15.58 35.72
CA HIS A 187 2.93 16.52 35.96
C HIS A 187 3.93 16.58 34.78
N LYS A 188 4.30 15.44 34.18
CA LYS A 188 5.19 15.37 33.00
C LYS A 188 4.63 16.13 31.79
N PHE A 189 3.32 16.08 31.59
CA PHE A 189 2.65 16.70 30.46
C PHE A 189 2.20 18.14 30.73
N ALA A 190 1.90 18.51 31.98
CA ALA A 190 1.51 19.88 32.37
C ALA A 190 2.57 20.94 32.02
N VAL A 191 3.85 20.60 32.11
CA VAL A 191 4.96 21.50 31.74
C VAL A 191 5.21 21.56 30.22
N LYS A 192 4.52 20.73 29.43
CA LYS A 192 4.61 20.69 27.96
C LYS A 192 3.31 21.20 27.35
N ARG A 193 3.31 21.53 26.05
CA ARG A 193 2.07 21.88 25.31
C ARG A 193 1.02 20.76 25.33
N ASN A 194 1.44 19.54 25.61
CA ASN A 194 0.62 18.35 25.50
C ASN A 194 -0.33 18.26 26.69
N ARG A 195 -1.63 18.47 26.43
CA ARG A 195 -2.69 18.26 27.43
C ARG A 195 -2.80 16.75 27.69
N TRP A 196 -2.65 16.34 28.94
CA TRP A 196 -2.88 14.96 29.42
C TRP A 196 -3.76 15.01 30.67
N PRO A 197 -4.73 14.08 30.86
CA PRO A 197 -5.08 12.98 29.97
C PRO A 197 -5.77 13.46 28.68
N LYS A 198 -5.50 12.78 27.58
CA LYS A 198 -6.23 12.97 26.31
C LYS A 198 -7.37 11.95 26.28
N THR A 199 -8.60 12.42 26.41
CA THR A 199 -9.77 11.63 26.07
C THR A 199 -9.87 11.50 24.55
N ARG A 200 -10.25 10.31 24.06
CA ARG A 200 -10.55 10.10 22.63
C ARG A 200 -11.78 10.93 22.28
N GLY A 201 -11.82 11.54 21.09
CA GLY A 201 -12.94 12.39 20.67
C GLY A 201 -14.29 11.66 20.69
N VAL A 202 -14.28 10.34 20.48
CA VAL A 202 -15.45 9.45 20.53
C VAL A 202 -15.98 9.20 21.95
N ALA A 203 -15.07 9.22 22.93
CA ALA A 203 -15.41 9.08 24.35
C ALA A 203 -15.82 10.42 24.99
N MET A 204 -15.85 11.52 24.23
CA MET A 204 -16.38 12.81 24.69
C MET A 204 -17.89 12.87 24.43
N ASN A 205 -18.58 13.75 25.15
CA ASN A 205 -19.98 14.04 24.90
C ASN A 205 -20.18 14.62 23.48
N PRO A 206 -21.31 14.38 22.81
CA PRO A 206 -21.62 14.95 21.49
C PRO A 206 -21.49 16.48 21.43
N VAL A 207 -21.76 17.17 22.54
CA VAL A 207 -21.61 18.63 22.67
C VAL A 207 -20.15 19.09 22.73
N ASP A 208 -19.24 18.24 23.23
CA ASP A 208 -17.82 18.56 23.43
C ASP A 208 -16.93 18.10 22.27
N HIS A 209 -17.40 17.20 21.40
CA HIS A 209 -16.68 16.78 20.21
C HIS A 209 -17.65 16.35 19.09
N PRO A 210 -17.40 16.72 17.82
CA PRO A 210 -18.28 16.37 16.70
C PRO A 210 -18.40 14.86 16.47
N HIS A 211 -17.38 14.08 16.85
CA HIS A 211 -17.40 12.61 16.81
C HIS A 211 -17.76 11.98 18.17
N GLY A 212 -18.19 12.79 19.14
CA GLY A 212 -18.49 12.35 20.50
C GLY A 212 -19.83 11.64 20.59
N GLY A 213 -19.91 10.71 21.53
CA GLY A 213 -21.06 9.82 21.71
C GLY A 213 -21.07 9.16 23.08
N GLY A 214 -19.90 8.95 23.69
CA GLY A 214 -19.73 8.49 25.08
C GLY A 214 -20.15 7.04 25.30
N ASN A 215 -21.44 6.75 25.08
CA ASN A 215 -22.10 5.46 25.26
C ASN A 215 -21.90 4.52 24.07
N HIS A 216 -21.96 5.04 22.83
CA HIS A 216 -21.65 4.27 21.63
C HIS A 216 -20.35 4.78 21.02
N GLN A 217 -19.25 4.06 21.23
CA GLN A 217 -17.92 4.51 20.83
C GLN A 217 -17.65 4.34 19.32
N HIS A 218 -18.52 4.90 18.48
CA HIS A 218 -18.39 4.96 17.02
C HIS A 218 -18.60 6.40 16.55
N ILE A 219 -17.98 6.78 15.43
CA ILE A 219 -17.97 8.18 14.96
C ILE A 219 -19.31 8.57 14.31
N GLY A 220 -20.09 7.59 13.82
CA GLY A 220 -21.42 7.77 13.21
C GLY A 220 -21.42 8.58 11.90
N LYS A 221 -20.29 9.14 11.47
CA LYS A 221 -20.11 9.94 10.25
C LYS A 221 -18.68 9.86 9.73
N ALA A 222 -18.46 10.32 8.50
CA ALA A 222 -17.14 10.33 7.89
C ALA A 222 -16.12 11.11 8.74
N SER A 223 -14.97 10.48 9.02
CA SER A 223 -13.88 11.10 9.78
C SER A 223 -12.92 11.93 8.91
N THR A 224 -13.07 11.85 7.60
CA THR A 224 -12.28 12.53 6.57
C THR A 224 -12.82 13.93 6.29
N ILE A 225 -11.95 14.93 6.35
CA ILE A 225 -12.34 16.33 6.15
C ILE A 225 -11.41 17.01 5.13
N SER A 226 -12.02 17.76 4.22
CA SER A 226 -11.33 18.54 3.20
C SER A 226 -10.27 19.48 3.79
N ARG A 227 -9.16 19.64 3.07
CA ARG A 227 -8.11 20.63 3.41
C ARG A 227 -8.64 22.06 3.41
N TYR A 228 -9.77 22.32 2.75
CA TYR A 228 -10.38 23.63 2.60
C TYR A 228 -11.48 23.92 3.63
N ALA A 229 -11.94 22.92 4.39
CA ALA A 229 -12.95 23.12 5.44
C ALA A 229 -12.53 24.20 6.45
N ALA A 230 -13.51 24.89 7.04
CA ALA A 230 -13.24 25.91 8.06
C ALA A 230 -12.42 25.31 9.21
N GLN A 231 -11.55 26.11 9.84
CA GLN A 231 -10.68 25.62 10.93
C GLN A 231 -11.49 25.01 12.09
N GLY A 232 -12.68 25.56 12.33
CA GLY A 232 -13.66 25.04 13.28
C GLY A 232 -14.27 23.67 12.92
N GLN A 233 -14.23 23.27 11.65
CA GLN A 233 -14.78 21.99 11.20
C GLN A 233 -13.72 20.89 11.03
N LYS A 234 -12.44 21.24 11.10
CA LYS A 234 -11.30 20.32 10.89
C LYS A 234 -11.00 19.49 12.15
N ALA A 235 -11.77 18.42 12.37
CA ALA A 235 -11.57 17.44 13.44
C ALA A 235 -11.63 16.01 12.89
N GLY A 236 -10.51 15.28 12.88
CA GLY A 236 -10.42 13.96 12.25
C GLY A 236 -9.23 13.86 11.30
N LEU A 237 -9.35 13.05 10.24
CA LEU A 237 -8.35 12.88 9.20
C LEU A 237 -8.43 14.04 8.19
N ILE A 238 -7.63 15.08 8.40
CA ILE A 238 -7.61 16.28 7.56
C ILE A 238 -6.73 16.02 6.34
N ALA A 239 -7.29 16.16 5.14
CA ALA A 239 -6.53 16.01 3.89
C ALA A 239 -5.75 14.70 3.82
N ALA A 240 -6.38 13.59 4.23
CA ALA A 240 -5.77 12.27 4.19
C ALA A 240 -5.27 11.97 2.77
N ARG A 241 -3.95 11.89 2.60
CA ARG A 241 -3.29 11.59 1.31
C ARG A 241 -3.44 10.15 0.87
N ARG A 242 -3.86 9.26 1.79
CA ARG A 242 -4.14 7.85 1.54
C ARG A 242 -5.42 7.51 2.30
N THR A 243 -6.51 7.36 1.56
CA THR A 243 -7.61 6.49 1.96
C THR A 243 -7.06 5.06 1.88
N GLY A 244 -7.13 4.32 2.97
CA GLY A 244 -6.61 2.96 3.03
C GLY A 244 -7.46 2.04 2.17
N LEU A 245 -7.16 1.95 0.87
CA LEU A 245 -7.73 0.97 -0.06
C LEU A 245 -7.52 -0.45 0.49
N LEU A 246 -8.48 -1.36 0.32
CA LEU A 246 -8.21 -2.80 0.40
C LEU A 246 -8.81 -3.54 -0.81
N ARG A 247 -8.17 -4.61 -1.31
CA ARG A 247 -6.72 -4.73 -1.57
C ARG A 247 -6.36 -5.98 -2.37
N ASP A 248 -5.67 -5.76 -3.47
CA ASP A 248 -4.39 -6.42 -3.68
C ASP A 248 -3.34 -5.71 -2.83
N ILE A 249 -2.88 -6.37 -1.77
CA ILE A 249 -1.73 -6.02 -0.94
C ILE A 249 -0.47 -6.36 -1.74
N GLN A 250 -0.12 -5.50 -2.68
CA GLN A 250 1.02 -5.75 -3.56
C GLN A 250 2.30 -5.22 -2.95
N ALA A 251 3.31 -6.08 -2.83
CA ALA A 251 4.66 -5.65 -2.53
C ALA A 251 5.69 -6.42 -3.35
N VAL A 252 6.79 -5.75 -3.67
CA VAL A 252 7.98 -6.39 -4.23
C VAL A 252 8.64 -7.18 -3.10
N GLY A 253 8.64 -8.50 -3.24
CA GLY A 253 9.21 -9.46 -2.30
C GLY A 253 10.45 -10.15 -2.86
N ASN A 254 10.78 -11.29 -2.27
CA ASN A 254 11.87 -12.16 -2.68
C ASN A 254 11.48 -13.64 -2.52
N GLU A 255 12.31 -14.55 -3.04
CA GLU A 255 12.06 -15.99 -2.96
C GLU A 255 11.91 -16.49 -1.52
N ALA A 256 12.68 -15.92 -0.58
CA ALA A 256 12.58 -16.25 0.84
C ALA A 256 11.20 -15.92 1.44
N LEU A 257 10.54 -14.86 0.96
CA LEU A 257 9.18 -14.52 1.37
C LEU A 257 8.16 -15.51 0.81
N LEU A 258 8.35 -15.97 -0.43
CA LEU A 258 7.52 -17.01 -1.03
C LEU A 258 7.64 -18.32 -0.25
N GLU A 259 8.87 -18.77 0.01
CA GLU A 259 9.15 -20.00 0.76
C GLU A 259 8.59 -19.94 2.19
N LYS A 260 8.76 -18.79 2.87
CA LYS A 260 8.21 -18.56 4.23
C LYS A 260 6.70 -18.83 4.31
N TYR A 261 5.95 -18.50 3.25
CA TYR A 261 4.50 -18.68 3.21
C TYR A 261 4.08 -19.86 2.33
N GLY A 262 5.00 -20.70 1.86
CA GLY A 262 4.70 -21.86 1.02
C GLY A 262 4.07 -21.50 -0.33
N LEU A 263 4.39 -20.32 -0.86
CA LEU A 263 3.88 -19.81 -2.12
C LEU A 263 4.81 -20.19 -3.28
N LYS A 264 4.26 -20.62 -4.42
CA LYS A 264 5.04 -20.79 -5.66
C LYS A 264 5.02 -19.51 -6.49
N ALA A 265 6.02 -19.30 -7.34
CA ALA A 265 6.01 -18.20 -8.30
C ALA A 265 4.84 -18.37 -9.29
N ASN A 266 4.14 -17.27 -9.64
CA ASN A 266 2.94 -17.29 -10.50
C ASN A 266 1.76 -18.12 -9.98
N ASP A 267 1.69 -18.34 -8.68
CA ASP A 267 0.64 -19.14 -8.06
C ASP A 267 -0.51 -18.29 -7.51
N ALA A 268 -1.68 -18.91 -7.36
CA ALA A 268 -2.87 -18.29 -6.79
C ALA A 268 -3.55 -19.28 -5.84
N ILE A 269 -3.47 -19.01 -4.54
CA ILE A 269 -4.01 -19.89 -3.50
C ILE A 269 -5.02 -19.18 -2.60
N LEU A 270 -5.86 -19.98 -1.94
CA LEU A 270 -6.71 -19.51 -0.84
C LEU A 270 -5.93 -19.56 0.48
N ALA A 271 -6.11 -18.53 1.31
CA ALA A 271 -5.36 -18.37 2.55
C ALA A 271 -5.84 -19.32 3.66
N GLU A 272 -5.01 -20.31 3.97
CA GLU A 272 -5.05 -21.04 5.26
C GLU A 272 -4.55 -20.20 6.46
N GLU A 273 -4.72 -20.73 7.67
CA GLU A 273 -4.30 -20.09 8.94
C GLU A 273 -2.82 -19.68 8.95
N LYS A 274 -1.93 -20.52 8.39
CA LYS A 274 -0.49 -20.25 8.29
C LYS A 274 -0.16 -19.01 7.44
N HIS A 275 -1.04 -18.63 6.52
CA HIS A 275 -0.83 -17.48 5.63
C HIS A 275 -1.32 -16.16 6.24
N GLN A 276 -2.17 -16.19 7.27
CA GLN A 276 -2.76 -14.98 7.87
C GLN A 276 -1.78 -13.85 8.20
N PRO A 277 -0.53 -14.12 8.64
CA PRO A 277 0.45 -13.06 8.90
C PRO A 277 0.95 -12.34 7.64
N ILE A 278 0.78 -12.89 6.44
CA ILE A 278 1.35 -12.35 5.19
C ILE A 278 0.86 -10.91 4.92
N TYR A 279 -0.40 -10.62 5.24
CA TYR A 279 -1.03 -9.34 4.95
C TYR A 279 -0.42 -8.19 5.76
N GLU A 280 -0.10 -8.45 7.02
CA GLU A 280 0.57 -7.49 7.89
C GLU A 280 2.07 -7.42 7.61
N ASP A 281 2.70 -8.55 7.27
CA ASP A 281 4.11 -8.61 6.90
C ASP A 281 4.39 -7.73 5.67
N LEU A 282 3.58 -7.89 4.61
CA LEU A 282 3.65 -7.05 3.42
C LEU A 282 3.44 -5.57 3.76
N LEU A 283 2.45 -5.23 4.59
CA LEU A 283 2.20 -3.84 5.00
C LEU A 283 3.36 -3.18 5.75
N ASN A 284 3.95 -3.93 6.68
CA ASN A 284 4.88 -3.38 7.66
C ASN A 284 6.32 -3.42 7.16
N ASN A 285 6.67 -4.42 6.35
CA ASN A 285 8.06 -4.72 6.01
C ASN A 285 8.38 -4.55 4.52
N TYR A 286 7.39 -4.53 3.61
CA TYR A 286 7.61 -4.49 2.17
C TYR A 286 6.74 -3.43 1.50
N GLU A 287 7.20 -2.17 1.40
CA GLU A 287 6.51 -0.96 0.85
C GLU A 287 5.18 -1.18 0.08
N ALA A 288 4.14 -1.68 0.75
CA ALA A 288 3.05 -2.30 0.04
C ALA A 288 2.09 -1.26 -0.53
N LYS A 289 1.65 -1.50 -1.75
CA LYS A 289 0.61 -0.75 -2.42
C LYS A 289 -0.74 -1.38 -2.15
N LEU A 290 -1.78 -0.56 -2.23
CA LEU A 290 -3.15 -0.94 -1.94
C LEU A 290 -3.98 -0.66 -3.20
N ILE A 291 -4.50 -1.69 -3.86
CA ILE A 291 -5.23 -1.55 -5.14
C ILE A 291 -6.59 -2.25 -5.05
N ALA A 292 -7.63 -1.71 -5.70
CA ALA A 292 -8.91 -2.42 -5.81
C ALA A 292 -8.73 -3.61 -6.75
N GLY A 293 -9.01 -4.82 -6.26
CA GLY A 293 -8.80 -6.07 -7.00
C GLY A 293 -10.07 -6.91 -7.13
N GLY A 294 -9.85 -8.21 -7.34
CA GLY A 294 -10.87 -9.23 -7.57
C GLY A 294 -11.05 -9.51 -9.06
N ALA A 295 -10.76 -10.73 -9.50
CA ALA A 295 -10.65 -11.09 -10.93
C ALA A 295 -11.89 -10.70 -11.76
N ALA A 296 -13.08 -11.12 -11.31
CA ALA A 296 -14.32 -10.78 -11.99
C ALA A 296 -14.67 -9.28 -11.92
N GLN A 297 -14.27 -8.60 -10.85
CA GLN A 297 -14.47 -7.15 -10.71
C GLN A 297 -13.51 -6.37 -11.62
N ASN A 298 -12.27 -6.83 -11.76
CA ASN A 298 -11.29 -6.29 -12.71
C ASN A 298 -11.78 -6.47 -14.15
N THR A 299 -12.32 -7.65 -14.47
CA THR A 299 -12.96 -7.93 -15.76
C THR A 299 -14.11 -6.96 -16.03
N ALA A 300 -14.99 -6.75 -15.05
CA ALA A 300 -16.12 -5.82 -15.16
C ALA A 300 -15.65 -4.35 -15.33
N ARG A 301 -14.60 -3.93 -14.61
CA ARG A 301 -13.99 -2.60 -14.78
C ARG A 301 -13.36 -2.46 -16.17
N GLY A 302 -12.69 -3.50 -16.67
CA GLY A 302 -12.11 -3.54 -18.01
C GLY A 302 -13.16 -3.44 -19.11
N ALA A 303 -14.27 -4.18 -18.98
CA ALA A 303 -15.40 -4.06 -19.90
C ALA A 303 -16.01 -2.65 -19.85
N GLN A 304 -16.21 -2.11 -18.65
CA GLN A 304 -16.77 -0.78 -18.44
C GLN A 304 -15.86 0.35 -18.96
N TYR A 305 -14.55 0.13 -19.02
CA TYR A 305 -13.61 1.10 -19.61
C TYR A 305 -13.86 1.30 -21.10
N ILE A 306 -14.34 0.27 -21.80
CA ILE A 306 -14.64 0.31 -23.23
C ILE A 306 -16.11 0.69 -23.48
N LEU A 307 -17.02 0.10 -22.70
CA LEU A 307 -18.45 0.31 -22.86
C LEU A 307 -18.92 1.65 -22.26
N PRO A 308 -20.08 2.18 -22.68
CA PRO A 308 -20.63 3.43 -22.14
C PRO A 308 -20.80 3.39 -20.60
N PRO A 309 -20.63 4.50 -19.88
CA PRO A 309 -20.74 4.54 -18.41
C PRO A 309 -22.04 3.93 -17.86
N ASN A 310 -21.96 3.18 -16.76
CA ASN A 310 -23.06 2.46 -16.10
C ASN A 310 -23.74 1.38 -16.96
N SER A 311 -23.06 0.85 -17.99
CA SER A 311 -23.54 -0.28 -18.79
C SER A 311 -23.20 -1.65 -18.19
N VAL A 312 -22.19 -1.71 -17.31
CA VAL A 312 -21.76 -2.94 -16.65
C VAL A 312 -22.24 -2.95 -15.21
N VAL A 313 -22.76 -4.10 -14.78
CA VAL A 313 -23.17 -4.37 -13.39
C VAL A 313 -22.31 -5.50 -12.84
N TYR A 314 -21.70 -5.28 -11.67
CA TYR A 314 -20.98 -6.30 -10.93
C TYR A 314 -21.71 -6.70 -9.65
N LEU A 315 -21.88 -8.01 -9.44
CA LEU A 315 -22.46 -8.60 -8.24
C LEU A 315 -21.35 -9.33 -7.45
N GLY A 316 -21.34 -9.18 -6.13
CA GLY A 316 -20.36 -9.85 -5.27
C GLY A 316 -20.63 -9.66 -3.78
N GLY A 317 -19.87 -10.31 -2.92
CA GLY A 317 -19.97 -10.16 -1.47
C GLY A 317 -18.94 -9.16 -0.92
N ALA A 318 -19.35 -8.30 0.00
CA ALA A 318 -18.48 -7.34 0.68
C ALA A 318 -18.90 -7.14 2.14
N GLY A 319 -18.00 -6.70 3.02
CA GLY A 319 -18.34 -6.40 4.42
C GLY A 319 -18.99 -5.01 4.57
N ASP A 320 -19.57 -4.72 5.74
CA ASP A 320 -19.96 -3.35 6.13
C ASP A 320 -18.78 -2.63 6.80
N ASP A 321 -17.75 -2.36 6.00
CA ASP A 321 -16.54 -1.74 6.49
C ASP A 321 -16.02 -0.65 5.54
N LYS A 322 -14.98 0.05 6.01
CA LYS A 322 -14.31 1.10 5.23
C LYS A 322 -13.70 0.58 3.92
N TYR A 323 -13.56 -0.74 3.76
CA TYR A 323 -12.92 -1.36 2.62
C TYR A 323 -13.91 -1.59 1.49
N ALA A 324 -15.11 -2.07 1.81
CA ALA A 324 -16.22 -2.10 0.87
C ALA A 324 -16.57 -0.70 0.34
N ALA A 325 -16.51 0.34 1.18
CA ALA A 325 -16.69 1.72 0.75
C ALA A 325 -15.67 2.14 -0.33
N ILE A 326 -14.43 1.67 -0.22
CA ILE A 326 -13.37 2.02 -1.18
C ILE A 326 -13.48 1.23 -2.48
N LEU A 327 -13.87 -0.05 -2.41
CA LEU A 327 -14.20 -0.81 -3.62
C LEU A 327 -15.32 -0.13 -4.39
N ARG A 328 -16.39 0.30 -3.69
CA ARG A 328 -17.48 1.08 -4.30
C ARG A 328 -16.98 2.36 -4.95
N ASP A 329 -16.13 3.13 -4.27
CA ASP A 329 -15.58 4.38 -4.81
C ASP A 329 -14.71 4.15 -6.05
N ALA A 330 -13.90 3.09 -6.07
CA ALA A 330 -13.06 2.74 -7.22
C ALA A 330 -13.90 2.30 -8.43
N CYS A 331 -14.90 1.44 -8.22
CA CYS A 331 -15.82 1.02 -9.27
C CYS A 331 -16.63 2.21 -9.79
N LYS A 332 -17.09 3.10 -8.91
CA LYS A 332 -17.80 4.32 -9.29
C LYS A 332 -16.93 5.26 -10.15
N GLN A 333 -15.64 5.38 -9.84
CA GLN A 333 -14.71 6.16 -10.68
C GLN A 333 -14.53 5.55 -12.07
N ALA A 334 -14.56 4.22 -12.17
CA ALA A 334 -14.56 3.52 -13.45
C ALA A 334 -15.93 3.57 -14.16
N GLY A 335 -16.98 4.15 -13.57
CA GLY A 335 -18.34 4.14 -14.13
C GLY A 335 -19.05 2.78 -14.02
N LEU A 336 -18.51 1.85 -13.21
CA LEU A 336 -19.05 0.51 -13.01
C LEU A 336 -20.13 0.53 -11.92
N ARG A 337 -21.33 0.01 -12.23
CA ARG A 337 -22.36 -0.21 -11.23
C ARG A 337 -22.03 -1.46 -10.41
N VAL A 338 -22.10 -1.36 -9.10
CA VAL A 338 -21.85 -2.48 -8.18
C VAL A 338 -23.04 -2.70 -7.27
N GLU A 339 -23.49 -3.95 -7.15
CA GLU A 339 -24.52 -4.36 -6.20
C GLU A 339 -23.95 -5.46 -5.32
N TYR A 340 -23.41 -5.03 -4.16
CA TYR A 340 -22.80 -5.95 -3.21
C TYR A 340 -23.82 -6.52 -2.23
N ARG A 341 -23.72 -7.84 -1.99
CA ARG A 341 -24.28 -8.49 -0.81
C ARG A 341 -23.43 -8.09 0.39
N VAL A 342 -23.97 -7.22 1.25
CA VAL A 342 -23.24 -6.64 2.39
C VAL A 342 -23.37 -7.51 3.63
N ASP A 343 -22.26 -7.99 4.17
CA ASP A 343 -22.20 -8.68 5.45
C ASP A 343 -21.84 -7.72 6.59
N PRO A 344 -22.68 -7.54 7.63
CA PRO A 344 -22.39 -6.64 8.74
C PRO A 344 -21.38 -7.18 9.77
N LYS A 345 -21.09 -8.49 9.73
CA LYS A 345 -20.24 -9.17 10.73
C LYS A 345 -18.87 -9.54 10.18
N ILE A 346 -18.80 -9.88 8.90
CA ILE A 346 -17.59 -10.40 8.25
C ILE A 346 -16.93 -9.28 7.46
N ALA A 347 -15.61 -9.15 7.62
CA ALA A 347 -14.83 -8.14 6.92
C ALA A 347 -14.76 -8.43 5.41
N THR A 348 -14.62 -7.37 4.62
CA THR A 348 -14.32 -7.47 3.19
C THR A 348 -13.02 -8.27 2.97
N GLY A 349 -13.01 -9.13 1.94
CA GLY A 349 -11.84 -9.95 1.59
C GLY A 349 -10.59 -9.14 1.23
N ARG A 350 -9.44 -9.82 1.25
CA ARG A 350 -8.12 -9.25 0.94
C ARG A 350 -7.24 -10.25 0.21
N CYS A 351 -6.42 -9.78 -0.73
CA CYS A 351 -5.44 -10.60 -1.44
C CYS A 351 -4.02 -10.11 -1.16
N GLY A 352 -3.14 -10.99 -0.67
CA GLY A 352 -1.71 -10.77 -0.51
C GLY A 352 -1.01 -11.07 -1.81
N VAL A 353 -0.32 -10.09 -2.40
CA VAL A 353 0.38 -10.27 -3.69
C VAL A 353 1.87 -10.02 -3.50
N VAL A 354 2.65 -11.07 -3.69
CA VAL A 354 4.12 -11.03 -3.62
C VAL A 354 4.66 -11.01 -5.04
N ILE A 355 5.38 -9.94 -5.41
CA ILE A 355 5.98 -9.78 -6.72
C ILE A 355 7.46 -10.17 -6.65
N THR A 356 7.88 -11.15 -7.47
CA THR A 356 9.27 -11.61 -7.61
C THR A 356 9.70 -11.57 -9.08
N GLY A 357 10.47 -10.55 -9.47
CA GLY A 357 10.83 -10.33 -10.88
C GLY A 357 9.60 -10.00 -11.72
N HIS A 358 9.28 -10.85 -12.71
CA HIS A 358 8.07 -10.75 -13.53
C HIS A 358 6.92 -11.62 -13.02
N ASN A 359 7.14 -12.38 -11.94
CA ASN A 359 6.18 -13.31 -11.40
C ASN A 359 5.42 -12.71 -10.21
N ARG A 360 4.16 -13.11 -10.03
CA ARG A 360 3.35 -12.72 -8.86
C ARG A 360 2.74 -13.94 -8.19
N SER A 361 2.84 -14.04 -6.88
CA SER A 361 2.13 -15.07 -6.13
C SER A 361 1.05 -14.45 -5.27
N MET A 362 -0.17 -15.00 -5.35
CA MET A 362 -1.38 -14.48 -4.73
C MET A 362 -1.86 -15.40 -3.63
N CYS A 363 -2.14 -14.82 -2.46
CA CYS A 363 -2.73 -15.50 -1.33
C CYS A 363 -4.02 -14.77 -0.91
N THR A 364 -5.17 -15.38 -1.15
CA THR A 364 -6.47 -14.69 -1.05
C THR A 364 -7.27 -15.16 0.16
N GLU A 365 -7.68 -14.21 1.00
CA GLU A 365 -8.70 -14.41 2.02
C GLU A 365 -10.01 -13.79 1.55
N LEU A 366 -11.00 -14.63 1.24
CA LEU A 366 -12.27 -14.21 0.64
C LEU A 366 -13.12 -13.34 1.58
N GLY A 367 -13.05 -13.55 2.90
CA GLY A 367 -13.86 -12.82 3.87
C GLY A 367 -15.34 -12.84 3.51
N ALA A 368 -16.00 -11.67 3.50
CA ALA A 368 -17.41 -11.51 3.15
C ALA A 368 -17.77 -11.99 1.73
N ALA A 369 -16.81 -12.06 0.80
CA ALA A 369 -17.06 -12.59 -0.53
C ALA A 369 -17.45 -14.07 -0.50
N ASN A 370 -16.96 -14.83 0.49
CA ASN A 370 -17.30 -16.25 0.67
C ASN A 370 -18.75 -16.48 1.14
N HIS A 371 -19.42 -15.41 1.56
CA HIS A 371 -20.80 -15.46 2.07
C HIS A 371 -21.79 -14.84 1.08
N TYR A 372 -21.41 -14.74 -0.20
CA TYR A 372 -22.38 -14.45 -1.25
C TYR A 372 -23.37 -15.61 -1.37
N ASP A 373 -24.65 -15.28 -1.54
CA ASP A 373 -25.74 -16.24 -1.47
C ASP A 373 -26.70 -16.09 -2.67
N LEU A 374 -27.47 -17.16 -2.93
CA LEU A 374 -28.38 -17.21 -4.07
C LEU A 374 -29.58 -16.25 -3.87
N GLU A 375 -29.97 -16.07 -2.62
CA GLU A 375 -31.05 -15.18 -2.20
C GLU A 375 -30.78 -13.75 -2.64
N HIS A 376 -29.53 -13.27 -2.53
CA HIS A 376 -29.14 -11.97 -3.05
C HIS A 376 -29.35 -11.84 -4.56
N LEU A 377 -28.96 -12.86 -5.33
CA LEU A 377 -29.16 -12.87 -6.79
C LEU A 377 -30.66 -12.85 -7.16
N LYS A 378 -31.49 -13.62 -6.43
CA LYS A 378 -32.93 -13.76 -6.68
C LYS A 378 -33.78 -12.60 -6.14
N ARG A 379 -33.18 -11.61 -5.47
CA ARG A 379 -33.92 -10.42 -5.03
C ARG A 379 -34.53 -9.70 -6.24
N PRO A 380 -35.79 -9.23 -6.18
CA PRO A 380 -36.45 -8.64 -7.35
C PRO A 380 -35.70 -7.47 -7.99
N ASP A 381 -35.05 -6.63 -7.18
CA ASP A 381 -34.26 -5.50 -7.66
C ASP A 381 -32.98 -5.93 -8.39
N ILE A 382 -32.32 -7.00 -7.93
CA ILE A 382 -31.12 -7.56 -8.56
C ILE A 382 -31.49 -8.40 -9.78
N TRP A 383 -32.50 -9.25 -9.67
CA TRP A 383 -32.97 -10.10 -10.75
C TRP A 383 -33.45 -9.29 -11.95
N SER A 384 -34.05 -8.11 -11.72
CA SER A 384 -34.37 -7.19 -12.82
C SER A 384 -33.14 -6.75 -13.62
N LEU A 385 -31.96 -6.66 -13.01
CA LEU A 385 -30.71 -6.35 -13.71
C LEU A 385 -30.23 -7.54 -14.53
N VAL A 386 -30.38 -8.76 -14.00
CA VAL A 386 -30.10 -10.01 -14.71
C VAL A 386 -30.97 -10.11 -15.97
N GLU A 387 -32.28 -9.91 -15.83
CA GLU A 387 -33.22 -9.95 -16.96
C GLU A 387 -32.94 -8.89 -18.02
N ASN A 388 -32.44 -7.71 -17.62
CA ASN A 388 -32.09 -6.64 -18.56
C ASN A 388 -30.67 -6.76 -19.14
N ALA A 389 -29.79 -7.58 -18.58
CA ALA A 389 -28.43 -7.74 -19.08
C ALA A 389 -28.41 -8.44 -20.43
N GLU A 390 -27.55 -8.00 -21.35
CA GLU A 390 -27.42 -8.59 -22.69
C GLU A 390 -26.50 -9.82 -22.72
N ALA A 391 -25.52 -9.87 -21.81
CA ALA A 391 -24.58 -10.97 -21.64
C ALA A 391 -24.21 -11.16 -20.17
N TYR A 392 -23.72 -12.35 -19.83
CA TYR A 392 -23.26 -12.68 -18.48
C TYR A 392 -21.81 -13.13 -18.50
N TYR A 393 -21.04 -12.67 -17.50
CA TYR A 393 -19.68 -13.13 -17.25
C TYR A 393 -19.57 -13.68 -15.83
N VAL A 394 -18.96 -14.86 -15.69
CA VAL A 394 -18.68 -15.48 -14.40
C VAL A 394 -17.21 -15.90 -14.34
N GLY A 395 -16.48 -15.40 -13.35
CA GLY A 395 -15.13 -15.89 -13.03
C GLY A 395 -15.18 -17.21 -12.26
N GLY A 396 -14.28 -18.14 -12.58
CA GLY A 396 -14.22 -19.48 -12.01
C GLY A 396 -14.03 -19.50 -10.49
N TYR A 397 -13.42 -18.46 -9.90
CA TYR A 397 -13.36 -18.32 -8.44
C TYR A 397 -14.75 -18.33 -7.76
N HIS A 398 -15.82 -17.97 -8.47
CA HIS A 398 -17.16 -18.00 -7.90
C HIS A 398 -17.67 -19.42 -7.61
N PHE A 399 -17.07 -20.47 -8.21
CA PHE A 399 -17.35 -21.87 -7.87
C PHE A 399 -16.96 -22.22 -6.44
N THR A 400 -16.03 -21.49 -5.82
CA THR A 400 -15.67 -21.70 -4.41
C THR A 400 -16.67 -21.06 -3.44
N VAL A 401 -17.62 -20.28 -3.96
CA VAL A 401 -18.52 -19.44 -3.16
C VAL A 401 -19.97 -19.86 -3.34
N CYS A 402 -20.51 -19.75 -4.55
CA CYS A 402 -21.94 -20.00 -4.80
C CYS A 402 -22.21 -20.64 -6.17
N PRO A 403 -21.86 -21.94 -6.36
CA PRO A 403 -22.26 -22.68 -7.56
C PRO A 403 -23.75 -22.60 -7.91
N PRO A 404 -24.70 -22.60 -6.94
CA PRO A 404 -26.12 -22.45 -7.27
C PRO A 404 -26.46 -21.15 -8.00
N ALA A 405 -25.82 -20.02 -7.63
CA ALA A 405 -26.03 -18.74 -8.32
C ALA A 405 -25.51 -18.76 -9.76
N ILE A 406 -24.37 -19.41 -10.00
CA ILE A 406 -23.82 -19.62 -11.35
C ILE A 406 -24.81 -20.41 -12.20
N MET A 407 -25.36 -21.50 -11.66
CA MET A 407 -26.29 -22.36 -12.37
C MET A 407 -27.59 -21.64 -12.73
N GLU A 408 -28.11 -20.79 -11.84
CA GLU A 408 -29.31 -19.99 -12.10
C GLU A 408 -29.08 -18.96 -13.21
N LEU A 409 -27.94 -18.25 -13.18
CA LEU A 409 -27.55 -17.34 -14.27
C LEU A 409 -27.37 -18.08 -15.61
N ALA A 410 -26.72 -19.25 -15.57
CA ALA A 410 -26.46 -20.07 -16.75
C ALA A 410 -27.75 -20.60 -17.39
N GLN A 411 -28.72 -21.01 -16.58
CA GLN A 411 -30.04 -21.44 -17.04
C GLN A 411 -30.83 -20.27 -17.62
N GLN A 412 -30.80 -19.10 -16.98
CA GLN A 412 -31.44 -17.89 -17.50
C GLN A 412 -30.84 -17.47 -18.85
N ALA A 413 -29.51 -17.54 -18.98
CA ALA A 413 -28.80 -17.25 -20.23
C ALA A 413 -29.23 -18.16 -21.37
N ALA A 414 -29.31 -19.47 -21.12
CA ALA A 414 -29.76 -20.42 -22.12
C ALA A 414 -31.24 -20.24 -22.48
N LYS A 415 -32.10 -19.88 -21.52
CA LYS A 415 -33.53 -19.63 -21.74
C LYS A 415 -33.75 -18.44 -22.67
N ASP A 416 -33.03 -17.34 -22.45
CA ASP A 416 -33.20 -16.09 -23.20
C ASP A 416 -32.24 -15.97 -24.39
N ASN A 417 -31.46 -17.01 -24.68
CA ASN A 417 -30.42 -17.03 -25.72
C ASN A 417 -29.39 -15.88 -25.60
N LYS A 418 -28.99 -15.56 -24.37
CA LYS A 418 -27.96 -14.55 -24.06
C LYS A 418 -26.58 -15.18 -23.94
N PRO A 419 -25.49 -14.52 -24.39
CA PRO A 419 -24.14 -15.03 -24.21
C PRO A 419 -23.78 -15.27 -22.74
N PHE A 420 -23.37 -16.50 -22.41
CA PHE A 420 -22.78 -16.85 -21.13
C PHE A 420 -21.28 -17.11 -21.27
N ILE A 421 -20.47 -16.25 -20.64
CA ILE A 421 -19.01 -16.26 -20.70
C ILE A 421 -18.47 -16.74 -19.34
N LEU A 422 -17.67 -17.80 -19.34
CA LEU A 422 -16.98 -18.29 -18.15
C LEU A 422 -15.47 -18.11 -18.28
N SER A 423 -14.79 -17.69 -17.20
CA SER A 423 -13.34 -17.85 -17.06
C SER A 423 -13.00 -19.05 -16.16
N LEU A 424 -12.01 -19.87 -16.52
CA LEU A 424 -11.49 -20.95 -15.67
C LEU A 424 -10.78 -20.40 -14.41
N SER A 425 -10.13 -19.23 -14.54
CA SER A 425 -9.57 -18.39 -13.48
C SER A 425 -8.37 -18.94 -12.68
N ALA A 426 -8.31 -20.24 -12.39
CA ALA A 426 -7.15 -20.86 -11.76
C ALA A 426 -7.12 -22.39 -11.92
N PRO A 427 -5.92 -23.02 -11.96
CA PRO A 427 -5.75 -24.47 -12.02
C PRO A 427 -6.52 -25.25 -10.95
N PHE A 428 -6.54 -24.73 -9.71
CA PHE A 428 -7.18 -25.40 -8.59
C PHE A 428 -8.71 -25.49 -8.73
N ILE A 429 -9.33 -24.61 -9.53
CA ILE A 429 -10.77 -24.66 -9.81
C ILE A 429 -11.09 -25.91 -10.62
N CYS A 430 -10.31 -26.17 -11.67
CA CYS A 430 -10.45 -27.36 -12.51
C CYS A 430 -10.16 -28.67 -11.75
N GLN A 431 -9.30 -28.62 -10.72
CA GLN A 431 -8.87 -29.79 -9.96
C GLN A 431 -9.82 -30.13 -8.79
N PHE A 432 -10.19 -29.14 -7.97
CA PHE A 432 -10.93 -29.37 -6.73
C PHE A 432 -12.43 -29.07 -6.83
N PHE A 433 -12.85 -28.29 -7.84
CA PHE A 433 -14.25 -27.90 -8.06
C PHE A 433 -14.79 -28.47 -9.37
N LYS A 434 -14.32 -29.67 -9.76
CA LYS A 434 -14.69 -30.33 -11.01
C LYS A 434 -16.20 -30.51 -11.17
N GLU A 435 -16.89 -31.03 -10.17
CA GLU A 435 -18.33 -31.29 -10.24
C GLU A 435 -19.17 -30.04 -10.58
N PRO A 436 -19.05 -28.90 -9.86
CA PRO A 436 -19.82 -27.70 -10.21
C PRO A 436 -19.36 -27.05 -11.52
N VAL A 437 -18.09 -27.15 -11.89
CA VAL A 437 -17.58 -26.71 -13.20
C VAL A 437 -18.27 -27.49 -14.31
N ASP A 438 -18.24 -28.83 -14.25
CA ASP A 438 -18.86 -29.74 -15.22
C ASP A 438 -20.37 -29.56 -15.31
N ALA A 439 -21.04 -29.32 -14.18
CA ALA A 439 -22.47 -29.04 -14.15
C ALA A 439 -22.84 -27.77 -14.93
N SER A 440 -21.97 -26.76 -14.91
CA SER A 440 -22.18 -25.49 -15.63
C SER A 440 -21.72 -25.55 -17.09
N ALA A 441 -20.80 -26.45 -17.45
CA ALA A 441 -20.22 -26.58 -18.79
C ALA A 441 -21.24 -26.57 -19.93
N PRO A 442 -22.39 -27.27 -19.85
CA PRO A 442 -23.39 -27.29 -20.91
C PRO A 442 -23.98 -25.93 -21.29
N TYR A 443 -23.82 -24.90 -20.46
CA TYR A 443 -24.37 -23.58 -20.67
C TYR A 443 -23.36 -22.56 -21.21
N TRP A 444 -22.06 -22.87 -21.22
CA TRP A 444 -21.05 -21.92 -21.68
C TRP A 444 -21.16 -21.69 -23.18
N ASP A 445 -21.32 -20.43 -23.58
CA ASP A 445 -21.12 -19.99 -24.96
C ASP A 445 -19.65 -19.65 -25.21
N TYR A 446 -18.98 -19.07 -24.21
CA TYR A 446 -17.57 -18.76 -24.27
C TYR A 446 -16.88 -19.28 -23.01
N VAL A 447 -15.73 -19.92 -23.16
CA VAL A 447 -14.84 -20.30 -22.06
C VAL A 447 -13.46 -19.69 -22.29
N ILE A 448 -12.98 -18.94 -21.30
CA ILE A 448 -11.70 -18.24 -21.33
C ILE A 448 -10.77 -18.88 -20.31
N GLY A 449 -9.53 -19.16 -20.69
CA GLY A 449 -8.50 -19.61 -19.76
C GLY A 449 -7.09 -19.23 -20.23
N ASN A 450 -6.11 -19.53 -19.41
CA ASN A 450 -4.69 -19.55 -19.81
C ASN A 450 -4.19 -20.99 -20.02
N GLU A 451 -2.96 -21.12 -20.51
CA GLU A 451 -2.31 -22.40 -20.79
C GLU A 451 -2.25 -23.33 -19.57
N THR A 452 -2.00 -22.78 -18.38
CA THR A 452 -1.89 -23.57 -17.13
C THR A 452 -3.25 -24.05 -16.63
N GLU A 453 -4.29 -23.23 -16.79
CA GLU A 453 -5.68 -23.59 -16.48
C GLU A 453 -6.21 -24.65 -17.45
N ALA A 454 -5.86 -24.54 -18.73
CA ALA A 454 -6.20 -25.51 -19.76
C ALA A 454 -5.52 -26.87 -19.49
N GLU A 455 -4.23 -26.87 -19.17
CA GLU A 455 -3.51 -28.09 -18.77
C GLU A 455 -4.13 -28.72 -17.52
N ALA A 456 -4.44 -27.92 -16.50
CA ALA A 456 -5.09 -28.42 -15.28
C ALA A 456 -6.49 -29.00 -15.54
N TYR A 457 -7.24 -28.43 -16.49
CA TYR A 457 -8.51 -29.01 -16.95
C TYR A 457 -8.30 -30.35 -17.66
N ALA A 458 -7.32 -30.42 -18.56
CA ALA A 458 -7.00 -31.64 -19.30
C ALA A 458 -6.59 -32.79 -18.37
N ASP A 459 -5.76 -32.50 -17.38
CA ASP A 459 -5.33 -33.45 -16.35
C ASP A 459 -6.52 -33.93 -15.51
N SER A 460 -7.40 -33.03 -15.06
CA SER A 460 -8.55 -33.42 -14.23
C SER A 460 -9.65 -34.18 -14.98
N HIS A 461 -9.66 -34.09 -16.31
CA HIS A 461 -10.62 -34.76 -17.19
C HIS A 461 -10.02 -35.96 -17.94
N GLY A 462 -8.74 -36.28 -17.71
CA GLY A 462 -8.08 -37.42 -18.34
C GLY A 462 -7.97 -37.31 -19.86
N LEU A 463 -7.81 -36.10 -20.40
CA LEU A 463 -7.68 -35.88 -21.86
C LEU A 463 -6.36 -36.43 -22.43
N GLY A 464 -5.35 -36.67 -21.58
CA GLY A 464 -4.09 -37.31 -21.98
C GLY A 464 -3.19 -36.47 -22.89
N THR A 465 -3.44 -35.16 -23.00
CA THR A 465 -2.68 -34.23 -23.84
C THR A 465 -2.32 -32.95 -23.08
N LYS A 466 -1.19 -32.37 -23.44
CA LYS A 466 -0.73 -31.04 -22.99
C LYS A 466 -0.76 -30.01 -24.12
N ASP A 467 -1.20 -30.39 -25.31
CA ASP A 467 -1.33 -29.47 -26.43
C ASP A 467 -2.54 -28.57 -26.22
N VAL A 468 -2.29 -27.27 -26.04
CA VAL A 468 -3.32 -26.24 -25.86
C VAL A 468 -4.36 -26.25 -26.97
N LYS A 469 -3.99 -26.59 -28.22
CA LYS A 469 -4.94 -26.65 -29.34
C LYS A 469 -5.93 -27.80 -29.20
N GLU A 470 -5.44 -28.98 -28.81
CA GLU A 470 -6.28 -30.15 -28.58
C GLU A 470 -7.20 -29.93 -27.38
N ILE A 471 -6.69 -29.31 -26.31
CA ILE A 471 -7.47 -28.97 -25.11
C ILE A 471 -8.56 -27.94 -25.45
N ALA A 472 -8.23 -26.89 -26.21
CA ALA A 472 -9.20 -25.90 -26.67
C ALA A 472 -10.29 -26.56 -27.53
N LYS A 473 -9.93 -27.49 -28.42
CA LYS A 473 -10.88 -28.25 -29.24
C LYS A 473 -11.78 -29.15 -28.38
N ALA A 474 -11.24 -29.79 -27.35
CA ALA A 474 -12.02 -30.59 -26.40
C ALA A 474 -13.04 -29.71 -25.63
N LEU A 475 -12.61 -28.56 -25.11
CA LEU A 475 -13.46 -27.60 -24.41
C LEU A 475 -14.59 -27.06 -25.31
N ALA A 476 -14.28 -26.71 -26.55
CA ALA A 476 -15.27 -26.23 -27.52
C ALA A 476 -16.34 -27.29 -27.83
N ASN A 477 -15.97 -28.57 -27.85
CA ASN A 477 -16.84 -29.68 -28.24
C ASN A 477 -17.55 -30.40 -27.07
N LEU A 478 -17.46 -29.91 -25.83
CA LEU A 478 -18.26 -30.46 -24.72
C LEU A 478 -19.77 -30.40 -25.04
N PRO A 479 -20.60 -31.25 -24.45
CA PRO A 479 -22.06 -31.17 -24.60
C PRO A 479 -22.58 -29.76 -24.32
N LYS A 480 -23.55 -29.28 -25.10
CA LYS A 480 -24.12 -27.94 -24.97
C LYS A 480 -25.64 -27.98 -25.00
N LYS A 481 -26.30 -27.27 -24.08
CA LYS A 481 -27.76 -27.22 -23.97
C LYS A 481 -28.40 -26.22 -24.92
N ASN A 482 -27.87 -24.99 -24.99
CA ASN A 482 -28.36 -24.01 -25.96
C ASN A 482 -27.70 -24.28 -27.33
N THR A 483 -28.43 -24.84 -28.28
CA THR A 483 -27.92 -25.15 -29.63
C THR A 483 -27.97 -23.97 -30.60
N GLN A 484 -28.57 -22.84 -30.21
CA GLN A 484 -28.65 -21.64 -31.06
C GLN A 484 -27.31 -20.92 -31.22
N ARG A 485 -26.35 -21.20 -30.33
CA ARG A 485 -25.00 -20.61 -30.34
C ARG A 485 -23.97 -21.72 -30.27
N LYS A 486 -22.91 -21.64 -31.08
CA LYS A 486 -21.74 -22.51 -30.96
C LYS A 486 -20.93 -22.12 -29.72
N ARG A 487 -20.36 -23.09 -29.00
CA ARG A 487 -19.36 -22.77 -27.96
C ARG A 487 -18.03 -22.35 -28.60
N VAL A 488 -17.37 -21.37 -27.99
CA VAL A 488 -16.01 -20.94 -28.34
C VAL A 488 -15.10 -21.08 -27.12
N ALA A 489 -13.99 -21.79 -27.27
CA ALA A 489 -12.93 -21.86 -26.28
C ALA A 489 -11.80 -20.92 -26.67
N VAL A 490 -11.36 -20.08 -25.73
CA VAL A 490 -10.33 -19.06 -25.92
C VAL A 490 -9.24 -19.26 -24.87
N ILE A 491 -8.07 -19.72 -25.31
CA ILE A 491 -6.92 -19.98 -24.43
C ILE A 491 -5.80 -18.99 -24.71
N THR A 492 -5.51 -18.14 -23.74
CA THR A 492 -4.37 -17.21 -23.75
C THR A 492 -3.08 -17.95 -23.39
N GLN A 493 -1.94 -17.46 -23.88
CA GLN A 493 -0.64 -18.14 -23.71
C GLN A 493 0.51 -17.14 -23.42
N GLY A 494 0.22 -16.12 -22.61
CA GLY A 494 1.16 -15.03 -22.32
C GLY A 494 1.63 -14.30 -23.59
N THR A 495 2.89 -14.54 -23.99
CA THR A 495 3.51 -13.95 -25.20
C THR A 495 3.28 -14.75 -26.48
N LEU A 496 2.72 -15.97 -26.38
CA LEU A 496 2.38 -16.80 -27.53
C LEU A 496 0.98 -16.45 -28.07
N PRO A 497 0.64 -16.83 -29.32
CA PRO A 497 -0.67 -16.56 -29.89
C PRO A 497 -1.83 -17.06 -29.02
N THR A 498 -2.93 -16.31 -28.99
CA THR A 498 -4.18 -16.75 -28.36
C THR A 498 -4.83 -17.82 -29.23
N VAL A 499 -5.13 -18.97 -28.64
CA VAL A 499 -5.70 -20.14 -29.33
C VAL A 499 -7.21 -20.11 -29.19
N VAL A 500 -7.94 -20.25 -30.31
CA VAL A 500 -9.39 -20.19 -30.36
C VAL A 500 -9.95 -21.39 -31.10
N ALA A 501 -10.80 -22.16 -30.43
CA ALA A 501 -11.50 -23.30 -31.02
C ALA A 501 -13.01 -23.05 -30.99
N ILE A 502 -13.70 -23.40 -32.08
CA ILE A 502 -15.15 -23.22 -32.23
C ILE A 502 -15.80 -24.60 -32.32
N GLN A 503 -16.93 -24.77 -31.64
CA GLN A 503 -17.67 -26.02 -31.62
C GLN A 503 -18.01 -26.53 -33.04
N GLY A 504 -17.67 -27.80 -33.30
CA GLY A 504 -17.90 -28.46 -34.58
C GLY A 504 -16.97 -28.01 -35.72
N GLU A 505 -15.99 -27.15 -35.47
CA GLU A 505 -14.96 -26.78 -36.43
C GLU A 505 -13.68 -27.60 -36.15
N ASP A 506 -13.08 -28.13 -37.21
CA ASP A 506 -11.86 -28.94 -37.07
C ASP A 506 -10.60 -28.08 -36.90
N GLU A 507 -10.60 -26.89 -37.48
CA GLU A 507 -9.51 -25.93 -37.47
C GLU A 507 -9.51 -25.11 -36.17
N VAL A 508 -8.35 -25.02 -35.53
CA VAL A 508 -8.11 -24.16 -34.37
C VAL A 508 -7.38 -22.90 -34.86
N LYS A 509 -7.94 -21.73 -34.56
CA LYS A 509 -7.39 -20.44 -34.99
C LYS A 509 -6.40 -19.90 -33.97
N GLU A 510 -5.36 -19.23 -34.46
CA GLU A 510 -4.36 -18.57 -33.63
C GLU A 510 -4.33 -17.08 -33.95
N TYR A 511 -4.40 -16.26 -32.89
CA TYR A 511 -4.35 -14.81 -33.00
C TYR A 511 -3.04 -14.31 -32.36
N PRO A 512 -2.08 -13.80 -33.16
CA PRO A 512 -0.82 -13.27 -32.65
C PRO A 512 -1.08 -12.16 -31.62
N VAL A 513 -0.41 -12.22 -30.47
CA VAL A 513 -0.54 -11.17 -29.44
C VAL A 513 0.21 -9.90 -29.85
N HIS A 514 -0.29 -8.75 -29.40
CA HIS A 514 0.39 -7.46 -29.55
C HIS A 514 1.69 -7.41 -28.74
N ALA A 515 2.83 -7.71 -29.39
CA ALA A 515 4.13 -7.72 -28.73
C ALA A 515 4.46 -6.36 -28.08
N ILE A 516 5.05 -6.41 -26.89
CA ILE A 516 5.54 -5.25 -26.15
C ILE A 516 6.97 -5.49 -25.67
N ALA A 517 7.77 -4.42 -25.64
CA ALA A 517 9.13 -4.46 -25.15
C ALA A 517 9.15 -4.75 -23.64
N LYS A 518 10.08 -5.60 -23.16
CA LYS A 518 10.10 -6.08 -21.77
C LYS A 518 10.25 -4.94 -20.75
N GLU A 519 10.86 -3.84 -21.16
CA GLU A 519 11.12 -2.66 -20.34
C GLU A 519 9.86 -1.84 -20.07
N LEU A 520 8.82 -2.01 -20.90
CA LEU A 520 7.52 -1.37 -20.73
C LEU A 520 6.56 -2.21 -19.88
N ILE A 521 6.88 -3.47 -19.61
CA ILE A 521 6.08 -4.33 -18.74
C ILE A 521 6.35 -3.94 -17.29
N ASN A 522 5.36 -3.30 -16.67
CA ASN A 522 5.43 -2.85 -15.29
C ASN A 522 4.86 -3.91 -14.34
N ASP A 523 3.69 -4.47 -14.67
CA ASP A 523 3.02 -5.49 -13.87
C ASP A 523 2.18 -6.41 -14.75
N THR A 524 2.42 -7.73 -14.72
CA THR A 524 1.58 -8.71 -15.44
C THR A 524 0.26 -8.99 -14.71
N ASN A 525 0.02 -8.34 -13.56
CA ASN A 525 -1.20 -8.49 -12.79
C ASN A 525 -2.46 -8.11 -13.57
N GLY A 526 -3.47 -8.98 -13.50
CA GLY A 526 -4.76 -8.74 -14.13
C GLY A 526 -4.75 -8.78 -15.67
N ALA A 527 -3.67 -9.20 -16.32
CA ALA A 527 -3.62 -9.29 -17.79
C ALA A 527 -4.74 -10.18 -18.37
N GLY A 528 -5.02 -11.32 -17.73
CA GLY A 528 -6.14 -12.19 -18.09
C GLY A 528 -7.51 -11.57 -17.81
N ASP A 529 -7.65 -10.83 -16.70
CA ASP A 529 -8.89 -10.11 -16.37
C ASP A 529 -9.16 -8.97 -17.38
N ALA A 530 -8.10 -8.25 -17.76
CA ALA A 530 -8.14 -7.20 -18.77
C ALA A 530 -8.47 -7.77 -20.14
N PHE A 531 -7.87 -8.91 -20.52
CA PHE A 531 -8.24 -9.64 -21.72
C PHE A 531 -9.72 -10.02 -21.72
N ALA A 532 -10.20 -10.64 -20.65
CA ALA A 532 -11.60 -11.02 -20.49
C ALA A 532 -12.52 -9.80 -20.56
N GLY A 533 -12.12 -8.67 -19.97
CA GLY A 533 -12.90 -7.42 -19.98
C GLY A 533 -13.05 -6.85 -21.38
N GLY A 534 -11.94 -6.78 -22.12
CA GLY A 534 -11.94 -6.32 -23.51
C GLY A 534 -12.72 -7.24 -24.44
N PHE A 535 -12.58 -8.55 -24.24
CA PHE A 535 -13.33 -9.57 -24.96
C PHE A 535 -14.84 -9.48 -24.69
N CYS A 536 -15.26 -9.40 -23.42
CA CYS A 536 -16.66 -9.28 -23.04
C CYS A 536 -17.31 -8.02 -23.65
N ALA A 537 -16.61 -6.87 -23.61
CA ALA A 537 -17.06 -5.66 -24.26
C ALA A 537 -17.25 -5.84 -25.77
N GLY A 538 -16.31 -6.52 -26.44
CA GLY A 538 -16.41 -6.81 -27.87
C GLY A 538 -17.60 -7.70 -28.22
N ILE A 539 -17.89 -8.71 -27.38
CA ILE A 539 -19.07 -9.58 -27.54
C ILE A 539 -20.37 -8.80 -27.34
N VAL A 540 -20.45 -7.93 -26.34
CA VAL A 540 -21.64 -7.09 -26.07
C VAL A 540 -21.88 -6.09 -27.20
N ASP A 541 -20.82 -5.46 -27.72
CA ASP A 541 -20.91 -4.56 -28.88
C ASP A 541 -21.25 -5.28 -30.20
N GLY A 542 -21.38 -6.60 -30.20
CA GLY A 542 -21.70 -7.40 -31.39
C GLY A 542 -20.56 -7.49 -32.40
N ARG A 543 -19.30 -7.26 -31.98
CA ARG A 543 -18.14 -7.32 -32.88
C ARG A 543 -17.88 -8.76 -33.35
N PRO A 544 -17.27 -8.93 -34.55
CA PRO A 544 -16.77 -10.23 -34.98
C PRO A 544 -15.80 -10.83 -33.94
N LEU A 545 -15.77 -12.17 -33.84
CA LEU A 545 -14.95 -12.87 -32.85
C LEU A 545 -13.46 -12.46 -32.89
N ALA A 546 -12.89 -12.31 -34.09
CA ALA A 546 -11.51 -11.87 -34.27
C ALA A 546 -11.25 -10.47 -33.68
N GLU A 547 -12.19 -9.53 -33.85
CA GLU A 547 -12.10 -8.18 -33.28
C GLU A 547 -12.30 -8.20 -31.76
N ALA A 548 -13.18 -9.05 -31.23
CA ALA A 548 -13.34 -9.20 -29.79
C ALA A 548 -12.07 -9.74 -29.12
N ILE A 549 -11.37 -10.69 -29.77
CA ILE A 549 -10.06 -11.19 -29.32
C ILE A 549 -9.01 -10.08 -29.39
N ASP A 550 -8.92 -9.35 -30.50
CA ASP A 550 -7.99 -8.23 -30.68
C ASP A 550 -8.20 -7.14 -29.62
N GLN A 551 -9.46 -6.80 -29.31
CA GLN A 551 -9.83 -5.85 -28.27
C GLN A 551 -9.43 -6.34 -26.86
N GLY A 552 -9.59 -7.63 -26.58
CA GLY A 552 -9.08 -8.27 -25.36
C GLY A 552 -7.56 -8.15 -25.26
N GLN A 553 -6.83 -8.49 -26.32
CA GLN A 553 -5.37 -8.40 -26.35
C GLN A 553 -4.88 -6.95 -26.20
N TRP A 554 -5.56 -5.99 -26.81
CA TRP A 554 -5.27 -4.57 -26.68
C TRP A 554 -5.42 -4.10 -25.22
N LEU A 555 -6.52 -4.46 -24.55
CA LEU A 555 -6.74 -4.05 -23.17
C LEU A 555 -5.74 -4.73 -22.22
N ALA A 556 -5.40 -6.00 -22.45
CA ALA A 556 -4.35 -6.69 -21.72
C ALA A 556 -2.98 -6.01 -21.88
N ARG A 557 -2.61 -5.63 -23.12
CA ARG A 557 -1.38 -4.88 -23.41
C ARG A 557 -1.34 -3.53 -22.70
N LEU A 558 -2.46 -2.83 -22.60
CA LEU A 558 -2.55 -1.57 -21.86
C LEU A 558 -2.36 -1.81 -20.35
N SER A 559 -3.07 -2.80 -19.81
CA SER A 559 -3.03 -3.14 -18.38
C SER A 559 -1.63 -3.48 -17.90
N ILE A 560 -0.84 -4.21 -18.68
CA ILE A 560 0.49 -4.67 -18.23
C ILE A 560 1.56 -3.57 -18.16
N GLN A 561 1.28 -2.41 -18.74
CA GLN A 561 2.14 -1.22 -18.65
C GLN A 561 1.88 -0.40 -17.37
N GLU A 562 0.72 -0.62 -16.76
CA GLU A 562 0.32 0.00 -15.51
C GLU A 562 0.64 -0.90 -14.32
N LEU A 563 0.45 -0.38 -13.11
CA LEU A 563 0.65 -1.16 -11.89
C LEU A 563 -0.68 -1.72 -11.39
N GLY A 564 -0.84 -3.04 -11.46
CA GLY A 564 -2.09 -3.72 -11.19
C GLY A 564 -3.17 -3.43 -12.23
N PRO A 565 -4.40 -3.91 -12.00
CA PRO A 565 -5.56 -3.61 -12.84
C PRO A 565 -6.09 -2.18 -12.53
N SER A 566 -5.23 -1.17 -12.65
CA SER A 566 -5.52 0.22 -12.28
C SER A 566 -6.35 0.95 -13.31
#